data_AF-A0A7L2J7L3-F1
#
_entry.id   AF-A0A7L2J7L3-F1
#
_cell.length_a   1.000
_cell.length_b   1.000
_cell.length_c   1.000
_cell.angle_alpha   90.00
_cell.angle_beta   90.00
_cell.angle_gamma   90.00
#
_symmetry.space_group_name_H-M   'P 1'
#
loop_
_entity.id
_entity.type
_entity.pdbx_description
1 polymer ?
#
loop_
_entity_poly.entity_id
_entity_poly.type
_entity_poly.pdbx_seq_one_letter_code
_entity_poly.pdbx_strand_id
1 'polypeptide(L)'
;LQHSVSRANCNKIIMLFTDGGEERAQEIFHKYNEDKKVRVFTFSVGQHNYDKGPIQWMACENKGYYYEIPSIGAIRINTQEYLDVLGRPMVLAGEQAKQVQWTNVYLDAL
;
A
#
# COMPACT_ATOMS: atom_id res chain seq x y z
N LEU A 1 13.22 27.64 10.92
CA LEU A 1 14.04 26.53 10.41
C LEU A 1 13.17 25.69 9.47
N GLN A 2 13.15 26.05 8.19
CA GLN A 2 12.33 25.37 7.18
C GLN A 2 13.23 24.34 6.50
N HIS A 3 13.28 23.12 7.06
CA HIS A 3 13.91 22.01 6.36
C HIS A 3 13.11 21.74 5.08
N SER A 4 13.66 22.09 3.93
CA SER A 4 13.14 21.67 2.63
C SER A 4 13.39 20.17 2.46
N VAL A 5 12.56 19.36 3.12
CA VAL A 5 12.60 17.90 2.98
C VAL A 5 12.21 17.56 1.54
N SER A 6 13.16 17.02 0.77
CA SER A 6 12.87 16.47 -0.55
C SER A 6 11.90 15.29 -0.41
N ARG A 7 10.79 15.32 -1.16
CA ARG A 7 9.77 14.25 -1.19
C ARG A 7 9.66 13.72 -2.60
N ALA A 8 9.39 12.42 -2.75
CA ALA A 8 9.23 11.79 -4.08
C ALA A 8 8.08 12.36 -4.91
N ASN A 9 7.05 12.95 -4.27
CA ASN A 9 5.88 13.57 -4.91
C ASN A 9 5.16 12.69 -5.97
N CYS A 10 5.16 11.37 -5.77
CA CYS A 10 4.51 10.39 -6.64
C CYS A 10 3.37 9.68 -5.88
N ASN A 11 3.24 8.35 -6.03
CA ASN A 11 2.28 7.52 -5.30
C ASN A 11 2.32 7.81 -3.79
N LYS A 12 1.21 8.34 -3.25
CA LYS A 12 1.04 8.60 -1.81
C LYS A 12 0.34 7.39 -1.22
N ILE A 13 1.02 6.67 -0.33
CA ILE A 13 0.50 5.44 0.25
C ILE A 13 0.71 5.42 1.77
N ILE A 14 -0.19 4.75 2.47
CA ILE A 14 -0.06 4.38 3.87
C ILE A 14 -0.29 2.87 3.96
N MET A 15 0.58 2.19 4.70
CA MET A 15 0.44 0.76 5.00
C MET A 15 0.23 0.59 6.51
N LEU A 16 -0.86 -0.10 6.89
CA LEU A 16 -1.20 -0.38 8.28
C LEU A 16 -1.06 -1.87 8.55
N PHE A 17 -0.25 -2.24 9.53
CA PHE A 17 -0.10 -3.62 10.02
C PHE A 17 -0.82 -3.75 11.35
N THR A 18 -1.76 -4.68 11.44
CA THR A 18 -2.57 -4.92 12.64
C THR A 18 -3.08 -6.36 12.65
N ASP A 19 -3.46 -6.90 13.80
CA ASP A 19 -4.15 -8.18 13.93
C ASP A 19 -5.68 -8.04 13.86
N GLY A 20 -6.20 -6.84 13.59
CA GLY A 20 -7.63 -6.58 13.48
C GLY A 20 -7.98 -5.14 13.79
N GLY A 21 -9.26 -4.87 13.94
CA GLY A 21 -9.74 -3.58 14.47
C GLY A 21 -11.25 -3.57 14.56
N GLU A 22 -11.80 -2.98 15.61
CA GLU A 22 -13.24 -2.82 15.78
C GLU A 22 -13.78 -1.58 15.03
N GLU A 23 -12.94 -0.55 14.88
CA GLU A 23 -13.34 0.73 14.31
C GLU A 23 -12.79 0.93 12.88
N ARG A 24 -13.60 1.56 12.02
CA ARG A 24 -13.24 1.88 10.63
C ARG A 24 -12.54 3.23 10.43
N ALA A 25 -12.42 4.05 11.48
CA ALA A 25 -11.85 5.40 11.45
C ALA A 25 -12.40 6.28 10.30
N GLN A 26 -13.71 6.18 10.03
CA GLN A 26 -14.34 6.77 8.82
C GLN A 26 -14.18 8.29 8.76
N GLU A 27 -14.32 8.97 9.91
CA GLU A 27 -14.20 10.42 10.01
C GLU A 27 -12.80 10.92 9.60
N ILE A 28 -11.76 10.15 9.90
CA ILE A 28 -10.38 10.49 9.54
C ILE A 28 -10.20 10.41 8.02
N PHE A 29 -10.69 9.35 7.39
CA PHE A 29 -10.61 9.22 5.93
C PHE A 29 -11.47 10.25 5.21
N HIS A 30 -12.63 10.60 5.76
CA HIS A 30 -13.47 11.65 5.22
C HIS A 30 -12.77 13.02 5.31
N LYS A 31 -12.19 13.36 6.46
CA LYS A 31 -11.52 14.65 6.68
C LYS A 31 -10.22 14.83 5.88
N TYR A 32 -9.39 13.79 5.79
CA TYR A 32 -8.02 13.91 5.28
C TYR A 32 -7.79 13.29 3.90
N ASN A 33 -8.67 12.40 3.44
CA ASN A 33 -8.50 11.68 2.19
C ASN A 33 -9.82 11.57 1.40
N GLU A 34 -10.67 12.60 1.43
CA GLU A 34 -11.98 12.59 0.75
C GLU A 34 -11.86 12.20 -0.74
N ASP A 35 -10.94 12.83 -1.45
CA ASP A 35 -10.63 12.60 -2.86
C ASP A 35 -9.92 11.26 -3.16
N LYS A 36 -9.63 10.47 -2.12
CA LYS A 36 -8.85 9.21 -2.19
C LYS A 36 -7.51 9.40 -2.93
N LYS A 37 -6.79 10.49 -2.65
CA LYS A 37 -5.46 10.77 -3.22
C LYS A 37 -4.36 9.92 -2.58
N VAL A 38 -4.57 9.46 -1.35
CA VAL A 38 -3.71 8.53 -0.63
C VAL A 38 -4.30 7.14 -0.73
N ARG A 39 -3.49 6.14 -1.09
CA ARG A 39 -3.90 4.74 -1.07
C ARG A 39 -3.61 4.12 0.30
N VAL A 40 -4.53 3.35 0.84
CA VAL A 40 -4.35 2.70 2.16
C VAL A 40 -4.34 1.19 1.97
N PHE A 41 -3.24 0.56 2.36
CA PHE A 41 -3.11 -0.89 2.38
C PHE A 41 -3.18 -1.36 3.82
N THR A 42 -3.91 -2.44 4.07
CA THR A 42 -4.06 -3.02 5.40
C THR A 42 -3.56 -4.46 5.40
N PHE A 43 -2.76 -4.80 6.40
CA PHE A 43 -2.14 -6.10 6.58
C PHE A 43 -2.62 -6.69 7.90
N SER A 44 -3.35 -7.80 7.82
CA SER A 44 -3.75 -8.61 8.98
C SER A 44 -2.58 -9.52 9.36
N VAL A 45 -1.97 -9.36 10.52
CA VAL A 45 -0.76 -10.10 10.90
C VAL A 45 -1.03 -11.09 12.01
N GLY A 46 -0.55 -12.32 11.85
CA GLY A 46 -0.64 -13.40 12.82
C GLY A 46 -1.89 -14.26 12.66
N GLN A 47 -2.00 -15.26 13.55
CA GLN A 47 -3.20 -16.09 13.68
C GLN A 47 -4.06 -15.52 14.81
N HIS A 48 -5.21 -14.97 14.46
CA HIS A 48 -6.12 -14.34 15.40
C HIS A 48 -7.57 -14.52 14.95
N ASN A 49 -8.51 -14.35 15.89
CA ASN A 49 -9.95 -14.39 15.62
C ASN A 49 -10.61 -13.00 15.66
N TYR A 50 -9.82 -11.93 15.71
CA TYR A 50 -10.34 -10.56 15.63
C TYR A 50 -11.05 -10.28 14.30
N ASP A 51 -12.03 -9.38 14.33
CA ASP A 51 -12.74 -8.97 13.13
C ASP A 51 -11.81 -8.24 12.15
N LYS A 52 -11.80 -8.73 10.91
CA LYS A 52 -11.02 -8.20 9.79
C LYS A 52 -11.86 -7.25 8.94
N GLY A 53 -13.18 -7.21 9.13
CA GLY A 53 -14.11 -6.41 8.35
C GLY A 53 -13.75 -4.92 8.32
N PRO A 54 -13.43 -4.28 9.45
CA PRO A 54 -13.07 -2.87 9.47
C PRO A 54 -11.80 -2.56 8.68
N ILE A 55 -10.75 -3.37 8.81
CA ILE A 55 -9.47 -3.17 8.11
C ILE A 55 -9.57 -3.49 6.62
N GLN A 56 -10.41 -4.45 6.23
CA GLN A 56 -10.76 -4.70 4.83
C GLN A 56 -11.50 -3.51 4.23
N TRP A 57 -12.48 -2.96 4.96
CA TRP A 57 -13.23 -1.79 4.53
C TRP A 57 -12.32 -0.57 4.32
N MET A 58 -11.36 -0.34 5.22
CA MET A 58 -10.39 0.76 5.08
C MET A 58 -9.57 0.66 3.79
N ALA A 59 -9.10 -0.55 3.43
CA ALA A 59 -8.36 -0.74 2.19
C ALA A 59 -9.22 -0.52 0.94
N CYS A 60 -10.44 -1.08 0.94
CA CYS A 60 -11.38 -0.95 -0.16
C CYS A 60 -11.76 0.51 -0.42
N GLU A 61 -12.15 1.24 0.63
CA GLU A 61 -12.61 2.63 0.54
C GLU A 61 -11.51 3.58 0.04
N ASN A 62 -10.24 3.24 0.29
CA ASN A 62 -9.09 4.09 -0.04
C ASN A 62 -8.26 3.56 -1.23
N LYS A 63 -8.86 2.80 -2.16
CA LYS A 63 -8.20 2.35 -3.41
C LYS A 63 -6.86 1.61 -3.19
N GLY A 64 -6.71 0.95 -2.05
CA GLY A 64 -5.56 0.10 -1.76
C GLY A 64 -5.91 -1.38 -1.90
N TYR A 65 -5.37 -2.19 -0.99
CA TYR A 65 -5.61 -3.64 -0.98
C TYR A 65 -5.37 -4.21 0.42
N TYR A 66 -6.00 -5.35 0.68
CA TYR A 66 -5.93 -6.08 1.94
C TYR A 66 -5.07 -7.33 1.77
N TYR A 67 -4.20 -7.59 2.73
CA TYR A 67 -3.35 -8.79 2.76
C TYR A 67 -3.40 -9.46 4.14
N GLU A 68 -3.21 -10.78 4.17
CA GLU A 68 -3.06 -11.54 5.41
C GLU A 68 -1.66 -12.11 5.52
N ILE A 69 -1.00 -11.95 6.66
CA ILE A 69 0.32 -12.52 6.95
C ILE A 69 0.16 -13.46 8.15
N PRO A 70 -0.26 -14.72 7.93
CA PRO A 70 -0.50 -15.66 9.03
C PRO A 70 0.79 -16.18 9.68
N SER A 71 1.92 -16.13 8.97
CA SER A 71 3.21 -16.65 9.43
C SER A 71 4.38 -15.99 8.70
N ILE A 72 5.60 -16.24 9.20
CA ILE A 72 6.85 -15.72 8.62
C ILE A 72 7.01 -16.14 7.15
N GLY A 73 6.58 -17.36 6.78
CA GLY A 73 6.67 -17.85 5.41
C GLY A 73 5.84 -17.06 4.39
N ALA A 74 4.78 -16.39 4.85
CA ALA A 74 3.90 -15.59 4.00
C ALA A 74 4.40 -14.15 3.79
N ILE A 75 5.34 -13.67 4.62
CA ILE A 75 5.82 -12.28 4.60
C ILE A 75 6.38 -11.91 3.22
N ARG A 76 7.23 -12.78 2.66
CA ARG A 76 7.95 -12.46 1.41
C ARG A 76 7.01 -12.19 0.24
N ILE A 77 5.93 -12.95 0.13
CA ILE A 77 4.99 -12.84 -0.98
C ILE A 77 4.10 -11.62 -0.77
N ASN A 78 3.44 -11.53 0.37
CA ASN A 78 2.38 -10.55 0.60
C ASN A 78 2.91 -9.12 0.75
N THR A 79 4.18 -8.95 1.13
CA THR A 79 4.79 -7.61 1.22
C THR A 79 5.24 -7.05 -0.13
N GLN A 80 5.29 -7.86 -1.20
CA GLN A 80 5.70 -7.40 -2.54
C GLN A 80 4.50 -7.11 -3.47
N GLU A 81 3.37 -7.79 -3.25
CA GLU A 81 2.19 -7.72 -4.12
C GLU A 81 1.54 -6.32 -4.22
N TYR A 82 1.81 -5.40 -3.29
CA TYR A 82 1.29 -4.03 -3.39
C TYR A 82 1.74 -3.30 -4.66
N LEU A 83 2.85 -3.71 -5.27
CA LEU A 83 3.34 -3.17 -6.54
C LEU A 83 2.36 -3.40 -7.69
N ASP A 84 1.62 -4.51 -7.68
CA ASP A 84 0.62 -4.81 -8.72
C ASP A 84 -0.53 -3.79 -8.71
N VAL A 85 -0.87 -3.28 -7.52
CA VAL A 85 -1.89 -2.23 -7.35
C VAL A 85 -1.36 -0.88 -7.79
N LEU A 86 -0.09 -0.58 -7.48
CA LEU A 86 0.58 0.66 -7.89
C LEU A 86 0.85 0.71 -9.39
N GLY A 87 1.00 -0.44 -10.05
CA GLY A 87 1.20 -0.53 -11.49
C GLY A 87 -0.04 -0.22 -12.34
N ARG A 88 -1.26 -0.29 -11.78
CA ARG A 88 -2.51 -0.13 -12.56
C ARG A 88 -2.59 1.18 -13.36
N PRO A 89 -2.31 2.37 -12.78
CA PRO A 89 -2.32 3.62 -13.56
C PRO A 89 -1.23 3.68 -14.63
N MET A 90 -0.09 3.01 -14.41
CA MET A 90 1.01 2.94 -15.37
C MET A 90 0.57 2.16 -16.63
N VAL A 91 -0.14 1.04 -16.45
CA VAL A 91 -0.67 0.26 -17.59
C VAL A 91 -1.70 1.07 -18.39
N LEU A 92 -2.54 1.88 -17.72
CA LEU A 92 -3.52 2.74 -18.38
C LEU A 92 -2.89 3.88 -19.20
N ALA A 93 -1.67 4.32 -18.85
CA ALA A 93 -0.94 5.33 -19.61
C ALA A 93 -0.36 4.81 -20.95
N GLY A 94 -0.48 3.51 -21.22
CA GLY A 94 -0.15 2.92 -22.52
C GLY A 94 1.31 3.16 -22.94
N GLU A 95 1.51 3.59 -24.19
CA GLU A 95 2.86 3.84 -24.75
C GLU A 95 3.64 4.90 -23.97
N GLN A 96 2.99 5.87 -23.32
CA GLN A 96 3.67 6.92 -22.56
C GLN A 96 4.43 6.38 -21.34
N ALA A 97 3.95 5.26 -20.77
CA ALA A 97 4.58 4.60 -19.65
C ALA A 97 5.74 3.66 -20.04
N LYS A 98 5.88 3.33 -21.32
CA LYS A 98 6.93 2.42 -21.82
C LYS A 98 8.26 3.16 -22.00
N GLN A 99 8.83 3.59 -20.88
CA GLN A 99 10.13 4.27 -20.83
C GLN A 99 11.18 3.33 -20.23
N VAL A 100 12.35 3.27 -20.86
CA VAL A 100 13.48 2.49 -20.34
C VAL A 100 14.07 3.22 -19.14
N GLN A 101 14.20 2.52 -18.02
CA GLN A 101 14.86 2.99 -16.81
C GLN A 101 16.02 2.05 -16.49
N TRP A 102 17.17 2.62 -16.14
CA TRP A 102 18.36 1.85 -15.76
C TRP A 102 18.47 1.81 -14.23
N THR A 103 18.77 0.65 -13.68
CA THR A 103 19.03 0.49 -12.25
C THR A 103 20.41 1.03 -11.88
N ASN A 104 20.61 1.35 -10.60
CA ASN A 104 21.93 1.63 -10.06
C ASN A 104 22.86 0.41 -10.17
N VAL A 105 24.15 0.58 -9.92
CA VAL A 105 25.13 -0.53 -9.89
C VAL A 105 24.76 -1.52 -8.78
N TYR A 106 24.72 -2.81 -9.12
CA TYR A 106 24.52 -3.93 -8.19
C TYR A 106 25.41 -5.10 -8.59
N LEU A 107 25.68 -6.03 -7.67
CA LEU A 107 26.36 -7.27 -7.97
C LEU A 107 25.43 -8.18 -8.77
N ASP A 108 25.94 -8.76 -9.85
CA ASP A 108 25.20 -9.76 -10.59
C ASP A 108 24.87 -10.95 -9.67
N ALA A 109 23.75 -11.61 -9.96
CA ALA A 109 23.31 -12.77 -9.19
C ALA A 109 24.11 -14.05 -9.50
N LEU A 110 25.02 -13.99 -10.48
CA LEU A 110 25.87 -15.07 -10.97
C LEU A 110 27.21 -15.19 -10.22
#